data_AF-A0A6N9UQZ5-F1
#
_entry.id   AF-A0A6N9UQZ5-F1
#
_cell.length_a   1.000
_cell.length_b   1.000
_cell.length_c   1.000
_cell.angle_alpha   90.00
_cell.angle_beta   90.00
_cell.angle_gamma   90.00
#
_symmetry.space_group_name_H-M   'P 1'
#
loop_
_entity.id
_entity.type
_entity.pdbx_description
1 polymer ?
#
loop_
_entity_poly.entity_id
_entity_poly.type
_entity_poly.pdbx_seq_one_letter_code
_entity_poly.pdbx_strand_id
1 'polypeptide(L)'
;CCRELHLRRLPGYRSPLPPPRAASMRDPAADWRHRCARRLEDSPHGPLHDGRWSLTARASFAPGIWTEDFVRDWPDTVLELLCGGGWHGVLPLRPLSPPDAPRVKAYRKHARDGTLAPVLLWWVSFLDGWLILDGHDRAVAALAEGTEPACVILARLPDESEWRRTADAVAEGHAERMSRLSERPAGPGTERQRAALERGYTDALATLPYDEAPTPLWPPADDA
;
A
#
# COMPACT_ATOMS: atom_id res chain seq x y z
N CYS A 1 -20.65 4.33 14.42
CA CYS A 1 -20.32 3.69 13.12
C CYS A 1 -18.82 3.69 12.90
N CYS A 2 -18.12 4.76 13.24
CA CYS A 2 -16.67 4.72 13.46
C CYS A 2 -16.35 3.81 14.64
N ARG A 3 -15.37 2.91 14.49
CA ARG A 3 -14.83 2.07 15.56
C ARG A 3 -13.42 2.54 15.85
N GLU A 4 -13.04 2.49 17.12
CA GLU A 4 -11.65 2.71 17.52
C GLU A 4 -10.90 1.39 17.47
N LEU A 5 -9.76 1.37 16.80
CA LEU A 5 -8.81 0.28 16.88
C LEU A 5 -7.69 0.66 17.86
N HIS A 6 -7.73 0.03 19.03
CA HIS A 6 -6.69 0.15 20.04
C HIS A 6 -5.59 -0.86 19.71
N LEU A 7 -4.36 -0.39 19.49
CA LEU A 7 -3.24 -1.27 19.16
C LEU A 7 -2.00 -0.95 19.97
N ARG A 8 -1.30 -2.01 20.38
CA ARG A 8 0.02 -1.97 21.02
C ARG A 8 1.03 -2.62 20.09
N ARG A 9 2.04 -1.87 19.64
CA ARG A 9 3.14 -2.43 18.85
C ARG A 9 4.23 -2.95 19.77
N LEU A 10 4.64 -4.20 19.54
CA LEU A 10 5.69 -4.84 20.32
C LEU A 10 7.08 -4.44 19.81
N PRO A 11 8.09 -4.37 20.70
CA PRO A 11 9.47 -4.18 20.27
C PRO A 11 9.97 -5.40 19.49
N GLY A 12 11.10 -5.24 18.79
CA GLY A 12 11.75 -6.34 18.06
C GLY A 12 11.59 -6.27 16.55
N TYR A 13 10.83 -5.31 16.03
CA TYR A 13 10.75 -5.09 14.59
C TYR A 13 12.12 -4.86 13.96
N ARG A 14 12.42 -5.61 12.90
CA ARG A 14 13.60 -5.46 12.05
C ARG A 14 13.13 -5.21 10.63
N SER A 15 13.75 -4.23 9.98
CA SER A 15 13.48 -3.99 8.57
C SER A 15 13.88 -5.23 7.76
N PRO A 16 13.06 -5.64 6.77
CA PRO A 16 13.41 -6.73 5.87
C PRO A 16 14.51 -6.34 4.89
N LEU A 17 14.84 -5.05 4.77
CA LEU A 17 15.84 -4.53 3.85
C LEU A 17 17.13 -4.14 4.58
N PRO A 18 18.32 -4.43 4.02
CA PRO A 18 19.55 -3.86 4.55
C PRO A 18 19.58 -2.34 4.29
N PRO A 19 20.18 -1.55 5.22
CA PRO A 19 20.28 -0.10 5.07
C PRO A 19 20.85 0.33 3.71
N PRO A 20 20.24 1.31 3.03
CA PRO A 20 20.75 1.79 1.75
C PRO A 20 22.09 2.48 1.95
N ARG A 21 23.04 2.22 1.04
CA ARG A 21 24.33 2.91 1.02
C ARG A 21 24.17 4.29 0.38
N ALA A 22 24.97 5.26 0.82
CA ALA A 22 24.92 6.61 0.27
C ALA A 22 25.19 6.65 -1.25
N ALA A 23 26.07 5.77 -1.75
CA ALA A 23 26.35 5.63 -3.18
C ALA A 23 25.13 5.12 -3.97
N SER A 24 24.37 4.14 -3.45
CA SER A 24 23.17 3.64 -4.14
C SER A 24 22.02 4.65 -4.15
N MET A 25 21.97 5.55 -3.16
CA MET A 25 20.99 6.64 -3.12
C MET A 25 21.27 7.70 -4.18
N ARG A 26 22.55 7.97 -4.46
CA ARG A 26 22.96 8.96 -5.48
C ARG A 26 23.00 8.40 -6.90
N ASP A 27 22.74 7.11 -7.08
CA ASP A 27 22.72 6.47 -8.39
C ASP A 27 21.38 6.76 -9.08
N PRO A 28 21.34 7.58 -10.15
CA PRO A 28 20.09 7.91 -10.84
C PRO A 28 19.51 6.71 -11.60
N ALA A 29 20.31 5.67 -11.88
CA ALA A 29 19.84 4.43 -12.49
C ALA A 29 19.31 3.42 -11.46
N ALA A 30 19.25 3.78 -10.17
CA ALA A 30 18.77 2.89 -9.14
C ALA A 30 17.26 2.65 -9.25
N ASP A 31 16.87 1.46 -9.75
CA ASP A 31 15.49 0.99 -9.65
C ASP A 31 15.20 0.44 -8.25
N TRP A 32 14.62 1.28 -7.41
CA TRP A 32 14.25 0.91 -6.05
C TRP A 32 13.18 -0.17 -5.97
N ARG A 33 12.26 -0.27 -6.95
CA ARG A 33 11.24 -1.33 -6.96
C ARG A 33 11.90 -2.68 -7.13
N HIS A 34 12.78 -2.80 -8.13
CA HIS A 34 13.52 -4.03 -8.37
C HIS A 34 14.43 -4.39 -7.19
N ARG A 35 15.15 -3.40 -6.62
CA ARG A 35 15.99 -3.63 -5.43
C ARG A 35 15.18 -4.09 -4.21
N CYS A 36 14.01 -3.48 -3.97
CA CYS A 36 13.10 -3.91 -2.90
C CYS A 36 12.58 -5.32 -3.15
N ALA A 37 12.13 -5.63 -4.37
CA ALA A 37 11.64 -6.96 -4.74
C ALA A 37 12.65 -8.05 -4.42
N ARG A 38 13.86 -7.94 -5.00
CA ARG A 38 14.95 -8.90 -4.79
C ARG A 38 15.29 -9.08 -3.32
N ARG A 39 15.38 -7.98 -2.57
CA ARG A 39 15.74 -8.04 -1.15
C ARG A 39 14.63 -8.60 -0.27
N LEU A 40 13.37 -8.37 -0.61
CA LEU A 40 12.24 -8.96 0.11
C LEU A 40 12.17 -10.47 -0.15
N GLU A 41 12.40 -10.91 -1.39
CA GLU A 41 12.49 -12.34 -1.75
C GLU A 41 13.62 -13.04 -0.97
N ASP A 42 14.77 -12.39 -0.82
CA ASP A 42 15.92 -12.95 -0.11
C ASP A 42 15.82 -12.82 1.43
N SER A 43 14.79 -12.13 1.96
CA SER A 43 14.70 -11.83 3.39
C SER A 43 14.00 -12.95 4.15
N PRO A 44 14.59 -13.47 5.24
CA PRO A 44 13.93 -14.45 6.10
C PRO A 44 12.82 -13.82 6.98
N HIS A 45 12.70 -12.50 6.95
CA HIS A 45 11.74 -11.74 7.73
C HIS A 45 11.02 -10.78 6.80
N GLY A 46 9.69 -10.79 6.81
CA GLY A 46 8.91 -9.89 5.98
C GLY A 46 7.48 -10.38 5.82
N PRO A 47 6.62 -9.58 5.19
CA PRO A 47 5.22 -9.94 4.97
C PRO A 47 5.01 -10.80 3.73
N LEU A 48 6.07 -11.19 3.01
CA LEU A 48 5.95 -12.03 1.84
C LEU A 48 5.59 -13.46 2.26
N HIS A 49 4.38 -13.85 1.91
CA HIS A 49 3.90 -15.22 1.94
C HIS A 49 3.69 -15.70 0.51
N ASP A 50 3.50 -17.01 0.32
CA ASP A 50 3.17 -17.59 -0.98
C ASP A 50 1.98 -16.86 -1.60
N GLY A 51 2.16 -16.42 -2.85
CA GLY A 51 1.16 -15.65 -3.58
C GLY A 51 1.77 -14.63 -4.52
N ARG A 52 0.90 -13.84 -5.16
CA ARG A 52 1.30 -12.75 -6.05
C ARG A 52 1.39 -11.46 -5.27
N TRP A 53 2.44 -10.69 -5.54
CA TRP A 53 2.70 -9.40 -4.90
C TRP A 53 3.09 -8.37 -5.94
N SER A 54 2.73 -7.11 -5.69
CA SER A 54 3.12 -5.96 -6.51
C SER A 54 4.01 -5.00 -5.73
N LEU A 55 4.89 -4.30 -6.45
CA LEU A 55 5.69 -3.21 -5.94
C LEU A 55 5.53 -1.99 -6.84
N THR A 56 4.79 -0.99 -6.36
CA THR A 56 4.42 0.20 -7.14
C THR A 56 5.08 1.44 -6.56
N ALA A 57 5.63 2.30 -7.43
CA ALA A 57 6.17 3.58 -6.99
C ALA A 57 5.01 4.56 -6.72
N ARG A 58 5.08 5.27 -5.61
CA ARG A 58 4.10 6.30 -5.24
C ARG A 58 4.83 7.54 -4.77
N ALA A 59 4.70 8.63 -5.53
CA ALA A 59 5.36 9.90 -5.23
C ALA A 59 4.52 10.85 -4.38
N SER A 60 3.19 10.62 -4.30
CA SER A 60 2.27 11.49 -3.58
C SER A 60 1.11 10.71 -2.96
N PHE A 61 0.62 11.20 -1.84
CA PHE A 61 -0.54 10.71 -1.12
C PHE A 61 -1.60 11.82 -1.02
N ALA A 62 -2.80 11.45 -0.59
CA ALA A 62 -3.81 12.44 -0.28
C ALA A 62 -3.29 13.37 0.84
N PRO A 63 -3.70 14.67 0.84
CA PRO A 63 -3.37 15.59 1.93
C PRO A 63 -3.76 14.98 3.28
N GLY A 64 -2.94 15.20 4.31
CA GLY A 64 -3.18 14.65 5.65
C GLY A 64 -2.43 13.35 5.93
N ILE A 65 -2.21 12.48 4.94
CA ILE A 65 -1.67 11.13 5.19
C ILE A 65 -0.32 11.12 5.92
N TRP A 66 0.61 11.97 5.49
CA TRP A 66 1.95 12.05 6.09
C TRP A 66 2.06 13.08 7.23
N THR A 67 0.96 13.77 7.56
CA THR A 67 0.92 14.82 8.58
C THR A 67 -0.02 14.47 9.72
N GLU A 68 -1.31 14.35 9.43
CA GLU A 68 -2.40 14.08 10.37
C GLU A 68 -2.52 12.57 10.63
N ASP A 69 -2.51 11.76 9.57
CA ASP A 69 -2.67 10.31 9.67
C ASP A 69 -1.33 9.55 9.73
N PHE A 70 -0.25 10.26 10.07
CA PHE A 70 1.04 9.65 10.32
C PHE A 70 1.25 9.43 11.81
N VAL A 71 1.09 8.18 12.26
CA VAL A 71 1.13 7.85 13.69
C VAL A 71 2.54 8.07 14.24
N ARG A 72 2.64 8.90 15.28
CA ARG A 72 3.91 9.18 15.98
C ARG A 72 3.98 8.54 17.36
N ASP A 73 2.84 8.21 17.94
CA ASP A 73 2.76 7.60 19.26
C ASP A 73 3.38 6.20 19.25
N TRP A 74 4.02 5.84 20.35
CA TRP A 74 4.62 4.53 20.58
C TRP A 74 4.63 4.19 22.08
N PRO A 75 4.38 2.92 22.49
CA PRO A 75 4.01 1.78 21.64
C PRO A 75 2.52 1.73 21.30
N ASP A 76 1.71 2.36 22.14
CA ASP A 76 0.25 2.36 22.08
C ASP A 76 -0.26 3.49 21.17
N THR A 77 -1.36 3.24 20.47
CA THR A 77 -2.10 4.25 19.70
C THR A 77 -3.54 3.80 19.55
N VAL A 78 -4.42 4.76 19.27
CA VAL A 78 -5.80 4.52 18.85
C VAL A 78 -5.92 4.98 17.41
N LEU A 79 -6.49 4.14 16.53
CA LEU A 79 -6.83 4.52 15.17
C LEU A 79 -8.35 4.71 15.06
N GLU A 80 -8.77 5.86 14.59
CA GLU A 80 -10.18 6.15 14.33
C GLU A 80 -10.55 5.63 12.94
N LEU A 81 -11.34 4.55 12.89
CA LEU A 81 -11.76 3.96 11.62
C LEU A 81 -12.91 4.76 11.01
N LEU A 82 -12.83 5.02 9.71
CA LEU A 82 -13.83 5.75 8.96
C LEU A 82 -15.16 4.97 8.82
N CYS A 83 -16.24 5.71 8.59
CA CYS A 83 -17.54 5.13 8.26
C CYS A 83 -17.45 4.41 6.90
N GLY A 84 -17.42 3.08 6.93
CA GLY A 84 -17.14 2.24 5.75
C GLY A 84 -16.04 1.21 5.98
N GLY A 85 -15.31 1.34 7.10
CA GLY A 85 -14.09 0.58 7.37
C GLY A 85 -12.85 1.35 6.95
N GLY A 86 -11.68 0.94 7.43
CA GLY A 86 -10.40 1.55 7.06
C GLY A 86 -10.01 2.79 7.86
N TRP A 87 -8.75 3.20 7.71
CA TRP A 87 -8.11 4.34 8.36
C TRP A 87 -7.31 5.21 7.37
N HIS A 88 -6.66 4.62 6.36
CA HIS A 88 -5.87 5.32 5.32
C HIS A 88 -4.63 6.09 5.79
N GLY A 89 -4.14 5.87 7.00
CA GLY A 89 -2.89 6.47 7.46
C GLY A 89 -1.65 5.60 7.30
N VAL A 90 -0.53 6.09 7.85
CA VAL A 90 0.76 5.41 7.86
C VAL A 90 1.18 5.05 9.28
N LEU A 91 1.37 3.76 9.54
CA LEU A 91 1.72 3.19 10.84
C LEU A 91 3.20 2.73 10.88
N PRO A 92 4.05 3.33 11.73
CA PRO A 92 5.39 2.82 12.01
C PRO A 92 5.35 1.48 12.77
N LEU A 93 6.22 0.55 12.36
CA LEU A 93 6.45 -0.73 13.07
C LEU A 93 7.55 -0.67 14.15
N ARG A 94 8.22 0.47 14.29
CA ARG A 94 9.18 0.76 15.37
C ARG A 94 9.12 2.24 15.77
N PRO A 95 9.67 2.63 16.94
CA PRO A 95 9.78 4.04 17.30
C PRO A 95 10.50 4.85 16.21
N LEU A 96 9.97 6.03 15.91
CA LEU A 96 10.60 6.99 15.01
C LEU A 96 11.81 7.62 15.70
N SER A 97 12.91 7.74 14.96
CA SER A 97 14.09 8.46 15.45
C SER A 97 13.79 9.98 15.48
N PRO A 98 14.37 10.75 16.42
CA PRO A 98 14.17 12.19 16.45
C PRO A 98 14.82 12.85 15.22
N PRO A 99 14.31 14.01 14.75
CA PRO A 99 14.78 14.68 13.52
C PRO A 99 16.26 15.09 13.50
N ASP A 100 16.88 15.17 14.68
CA ASP A 100 18.27 15.58 14.88
C ASP A 100 19.23 14.40 15.10
N ALA A 101 18.71 13.16 15.14
CA ALA A 101 19.52 11.96 15.23
C ALA A 101 20.56 11.90 14.09
N PRO A 102 21.80 11.45 14.33
CA PRO A 102 22.86 11.46 13.32
C PRO A 102 22.47 10.79 12.00
N ARG A 103 21.75 9.66 12.08
CA ARG A 103 21.26 8.93 10.91
C ARG A 103 20.20 9.70 10.13
N VAL A 104 19.27 10.34 10.83
CA VAL A 104 18.24 11.19 10.20
C VAL A 104 18.88 12.40 9.53
N LYS A 105 19.84 13.07 10.19
CA LYS A 105 20.62 14.17 9.59
C LYS A 105 21.31 13.77 8.29
N ALA A 106 21.88 12.57 8.23
CA ALA A 106 22.48 12.05 7.00
C ALA A 106 21.43 11.86 5.89
N TYR A 107 20.25 11.32 6.20
CA TYR A 107 19.15 11.20 5.23
C TYR A 107 18.54 12.55 4.83
N ARG A 108 18.50 13.53 5.73
CA ARG A 108 18.03 14.90 5.41
C ARG A 108 18.89 15.56 4.33
N LYS A 109 20.20 15.28 4.31
CA LYS A 109 21.05 15.70 3.20
C LYS A 109 20.57 15.11 1.87
N HIS A 110 20.32 13.80 1.84
CA HIS A 110 19.79 13.14 0.64
C HIS A 110 18.39 13.65 0.24
N ALA A 111 17.54 14.02 1.21
CA ALA A 111 16.23 14.63 0.93
C ALA A 111 16.39 15.96 0.18
N ARG A 112 17.23 16.87 0.70
CA ARG A 112 17.54 18.15 0.03
C ARG A 112 18.15 17.97 -1.35
N ASP A 113 19.03 16.97 -1.48
CA ASP A 113 19.73 16.67 -2.73
C ASP A 113 18.82 15.90 -3.74
N GLY A 114 17.59 15.53 -3.37
CA GLY A 114 16.68 14.76 -4.24
C GLY A 114 17.12 13.32 -4.49
N THR A 115 17.96 12.75 -3.63
CA THR A 115 18.57 11.41 -3.77
C THR A 115 18.13 10.43 -2.69
N LEU A 116 17.16 10.80 -1.86
CA LEU A 116 16.70 9.95 -0.76
C LEU A 116 16.04 8.68 -1.30
N ALA A 117 16.50 7.51 -0.81
CA ALA A 117 15.84 6.24 -1.13
C ALA A 117 14.38 6.26 -0.64
N PRO A 118 13.44 5.68 -1.40
CA PRO A 118 12.04 5.67 -1.02
C PRO A 118 11.79 4.89 0.28
N VAL A 119 10.67 5.19 0.91
CA VAL A 119 10.12 4.44 2.05
C VAL A 119 9.40 3.21 1.51
N LEU A 120 9.65 2.04 2.08
CA LEU A 120 8.92 0.82 1.73
C LEU A 120 7.68 0.73 2.62
N LEU A 121 6.51 0.85 2.01
CA LEU A 121 5.22 0.69 2.66
C LEU A 121 4.60 -0.66 2.29
N TRP A 122 3.83 -1.22 3.20
CA TRP A 122 2.95 -2.36 2.95
C TRP A 122 1.51 -1.94 3.14
N TRP A 123 0.70 -2.03 2.09
CA TRP A 123 -0.74 -1.81 2.20
C TRP A 123 -1.40 -3.03 2.85
N VAL A 124 -2.19 -2.76 3.89
CA VAL A 124 -2.88 -3.79 4.68
C VAL A 124 -4.37 -3.52 4.64
N SER A 125 -5.11 -4.42 4.01
CA SER A 125 -6.53 -4.23 3.69
C SER A 125 -7.43 -3.96 4.89
N PHE A 126 -7.21 -4.60 6.05
CA PHE A 126 -8.08 -4.40 7.22
C PHE A 126 -7.92 -2.99 7.84
N LEU A 127 -6.73 -2.40 7.68
CA LEU A 127 -6.47 -1.01 8.07
C LEU A 127 -6.89 -0.05 6.95
N ASP A 128 -7.05 -0.56 5.74
CA ASP A 128 -7.06 0.23 4.51
C ASP A 128 -5.97 1.30 4.54
N GLY A 129 -4.76 0.91 4.95
CA GLY A 129 -3.68 1.82 5.31
C GLY A 129 -2.33 1.14 5.21
N TRP A 130 -1.27 1.88 5.53
CA TRP A 130 0.09 1.45 5.25
C TRP A 130 0.92 1.20 6.51
N LEU A 131 1.68 0.11 6.51
CA LEU A 131 2.73 -0.15 7.48
C LEU A 131 4.09 0.25 6.91
N ILE A 132 4.93 0.94 7.68
CA ILE A 132 6.32 1.20 7.26
C ILE A 132 7.17 -0.05 7.52
N LEU A 133 7.57 -0.74 6.45
CA LEU A 133 8.50 -1.87 6.51
C LEU A 133 9.97 -1.42 6.55
N ASP A 134 10.31 -0.42 5.74
CA ASP A 134 11.65 0.15 5.75
C ASP A 134 11.60 1.65 5.49
N GLY A 135 12.53 2.38 6.07
CA GLY A 135 12.67 3.80 5.85
C GLY A 135 11.97 4.68 6.88
N HIS A 136 11.73 4.22 8.11
CA HIS A 136 11.24 5.08 9.20
C HIS A 136 12.08 6.37 9.34
N ASP A 137 13.42 6.24 9.36
CA ASP A 137 14.32 7.40 9.45
C ASP A 137 14.31 8.26 8.18
N ARG A 138 14.00 7.66 7.02
CA ARG A 138 13.91 8.35 5.73
C ARG A 138 12.62 9.14 5.63
N ALA A 139 11.51 8.59 6.13
CA ALA A 139 10.25 9.31 6.29
C ALA A 139 10.44 10.54 7.19
N VAL A 140 11.03 10.36 8.38
CA VAL A 140 11.34 11.49 9.28
C VAL A 140 12.24 12.52 8.59
N ALA A 141 13.25 12.07 7.84
CA ALA A 141 14.16 12.97 7.14
C ALA A 141 13.45 13.81 6.05
N ALA A 142 12.62 13.20 5.22
CA ALA A 142 11.87 13.91 4.18
C ALA A 142 10.91 14.94 4.80
N LEU A 143 10.18 14.53 5.85
CA LEU A 143 9.23 15.39 6.55
C LEU A 143 9.93 16.55 7.27
N ALA A 144 11.12 16.34 7.83
CA ALA A 144 11.93 17.38 8.45
C ALA A 144 12.48 18.41 7.44
N GLU A 145 12.48 18.09 6.14
CA GLU A 145 12.79 19.02 5.05
C GLU A 145 11.53 19.59 4.38
N GLY A 146 10.34 19.35 4.95
CA GLY A 146 9.08 19.85 4.40
C GLY A 146 8.65 19.14 3.10
N THR A 147 9.19 17.95 2.84
CA THR A 147 8.89 17.17 1.64
C THR A 147 8.14 15.89 1.99
N GLU A 148 7.24 15.47 1.10
CA GLU A 148 6.57 14.18 1.22
C GLU A 148 7.55 13.04 0.86
N PRO A 149 7.61 11.94 1.63
CA PRO A 149 8.47 10.82 1.30
C PRO A 149 8.03 10.11 0.02
N ALA A 150 8.93 9.97 -0.96
CA ALA A 150 8.72 9.04 -2.05
C ALA A 150 8.62 7.61 -1.51
N CYS A 151 7.69 6.82 -2.04
CA CYS A 151 7.38 5.49 -1.52
C CYS A 151 7.41 4.40 -2.59
N VAL A 152 7.71 3.18 -2.15
CA VAL A 152 7.41 1.94 -2.87
C VAL A 152 6.35 1.22 -2.05
N ILE A 153 5.23 0.89 -2.67
CA ILE A 153 4.09 0.22 -2.04
C ILE A 153 4.15 -1.26 -2.39
N LEU A 154 4.23 -2.10 -1.36
CA LEU A 154 4.00 -3.53 -1.43
C LEU A 154 2.52 -3.80 -1.20
N ALA A 155 1.88 -4.54 -2.10
CA ALA A 155 0.51 -5.02 -1.93
C ALA A 155 0.36 -6.45 -2.47
N ARG A 156 -0.55 -7.22 -1.89
CA ARG A 156 -0.90 -8.55 -2.43
C ARG A 156 -1.76 -8.37 -3.67
N LEU A 157 -1.54 -9.18 -4.69
CA LEU A 157 -2.40 -9.31 -5.86
C LEU A 157 -3.24 -10.59 -5.75
N PRO A 158 -4.41 -10.65 -6.40
CA PRO A 158 -5.20 -11.87 -6.43
C PRO A 158 -4.42 -13.00 -7.11
N ASP A 159 -4.56 -14.21 -6.58
CA ASP A 159 -4.12 -15.41 -7.28
C ASP A 159 -5.05 -15.72 -8.47
N GLU A 160 -4.66 -16.70 -9.30
CA GLU A 160 -5.41 -17.08 -10.50
C GLU A 160 -6.85 -17.53 -10.17
N SER A 161 -7.05 -18.22 -9.05
CA SER A 161 -8.37 -18.71 -8.62
C SER A 161 -9.25 -17.58 -8.09
N GLU A 162 -8.68 -16.66 -7.32
CA GLU A 162 -9.33 -15.45 -6.81
C GLU A 162 -9.70 -14.52 -7.97
N TRP A 163 -8.79 -14.33 -8.92
CA TRP A 163 -9.05 -13.57 -10.14
C TRP A 163 -10.22 -14.16 -10.93
N ARG A 164 -10.20 -15.47 -11.22
CA ARG A 164 -11.31 -16.15 -11.94
C ARG A 164 -12.64 -15.96 -11.25
N ARG A 165 -12.71 -16.23 -9.93
CA ARG A 165 -13.94 -16.02 -9.15
C ARG A 165 -14.46 -14.59 -9.26
N THR A 166 -13.57 -13.61 -9.22
CA THR A 166 -13.95 -12.19 -9.30
C THR A 166 -14.41 -11.82 -10.71
N ALA A 167 -13.73 -12.32 -11.74
CA ALA A 167 -14.12 -12.11 -13.13
C ALA A 167 -15.49 -12.74 -13.44
N ASP A 168 -15.75 -13.95 -12.94
CA ASP A 168 -17.05 -14.63 -13.07
C ASP A 168 -18.16 -13.79 -12.41
N ALA A 169 -17.95 -13.32 -11.18
CA ALA A 169 -18.92 -12.47 -10.48
C ALA A 169 -19.17 -11.13 -11.20
N VAL A 170 -18.14 -10.52 -11.78
CA VAL A 170 -18.27 -9.31 -12.60
C VAL A 170 -19.07 -9.58 -13.88
N ALA A 171 -18.83 -10.72 -14.53
CA ALA A 171 -19.55 -11.15 -15.72
C ALA A 171 -21.03 -11.46 -15.44
N GLU A 172 -21.32 -12.16 -14.34
CA GLU A 172 -22.69 -12.42 -13.86
C GLU A 172 -23.42 -11.10 -13.57
N GLY A 173 -22.81 -10.20 -12.80
CA GLY A 173 -23.39 -8.90 -12.50
C GLY A 173 -23.57 -8.01 -13.74
N HIS A 174 -22.71 -8.13 -14.76
CA HIS A 174 -22.90 -7.48 -16.05
C HIS A 174 -24.10 -8.07 -16.80
N ALA A 175 -24.19 -9.40 -16.90
CA ALA A 175 -25.29 -10.10 -17.56
C ALA A 175 -26.65 -9.75 -16.94
N GLU A 176 -26.74 -9.68 -15.60
CA GLU A 176 -27.95 -9.23 -14.91
C GLU A 176 -28.34 -7.80 -15.26
N ARG A 177 -27.38 -6.86 -15.27
CA ARG A 177 -27.64 -5.46 -15.61
C ARG A 177 -28.08 -5.31 -17.07
N MET A 178 -27.47 -6.08 -17.97
CA MET A 178 -27.82 -6.12 -19.38
C MET A 178 -29.21 -6.70 -19.62
N SER A 179 -29.57 -7.79 -18.93
CA SER A 179 -30.90 -8.38 -18.96
C SER A 179 -31.97 -7.37 -18.50
N ARG A 180 -31.78 -6.72 -17.35
CA ARG A 180 -32.69 -5.68 -16.84
C ARG A 180 -32.82 -4.48 -17.79
N LEU A 181 -31.75 -4.13 -18.50
CA LEU A 181 -31.79 -3.05 -19.49
C LEU A 181 -32.55 -3.47 -20.77
N SER A 182 -32.44 -4.74 -21.16
CA SER A 182 -33.12 -5.30 -22.34
C SER A 182 -34.64 -5.35 -22.23
N GLU A 183 -35.16 -5.40 -21.00
CA GLU A 183 -36.60 -5.34 -20.70
C GLU A 183 -37.18 -3.93 -20.90
N ARG A 184 -36.35 -2.89 -21.03
CA ARG A 184 -36.79 -1.51 -21.26
C ARG A 184 -37.05 -1.24 -22.74
N PRO A 185 -38.01 -0.37 -23.09
CA PRO A 185 -38.26 0.02 -24.47
C PRO A 185 -37.00 0.57 -25.16
N ALA A 186 -36.75 0.12 -26.39
CA ALA A 186 -35.59 0.56 -27.15
C ALA A 186 -35.69 2.05 -27.47
N GLY A 187 -34.61 2.78 -27.17
CA GLY A 187 -34.43 4.16 -27.60
C GLY A 187 -33.00 4.67 -27.39
N PRO A 188 -32.72 5.91 -27.81
CA PRO A 188 -31.37 6.48 -27.74
C PRO A 188 -30.81 6.58 -26.31
N GLY A 189 -31.68 6.63 -25.30
CA GLY A 189 -31.29 6.58 -23.88
C GLY A 189 -30.79 5.20 -23.45
N THR A 190 -31.51 4.13 -23.82
CA THR A 190 -31.13 2.75 -23.49
C THR A 190 -29.89 2.30 -24.24
N GLU A 191 -29.66 2.76 -25.48
CA GLU A 191 -28.45 2.47 -26.25
C GLU A 191 -27.21 3.10 -25.61
N ARG A 192 -27.30 4.38 -25.19
CA ARG A 192 -26.22 5.04 -24.45
C ARG A 192 -25.92 4.34 -23.13
N GLN A 193 -26.95 3.92 -22.40
CA GLN A 193 -26.79 3.18 -21.15
C GLN A 193 -26.15 1.81 -21.38
N ARG A 194 -26.51 1.10 -22.45
CA ARG A 194 -25.89 -0.17 -22.85
C ARG A 194 -24.41 0.01 -23.15
N ALA A 195 -24.07 1.00 -23.98
CA ALA A 195 -22.68 1.29 -24.32
C ALA A 195 -21.85 1.70 -23.09
N ALA A 196 -22.46 2.36 -22.10
CA ALA A 196 -21.81 2.68 -20.84
C ALA A 196 -21.58 1.45 -19.96
N LEU A 197 -22.54 0.52 -19.88
CA LEU A 197 -22.39 -0.74 -19.15
C LEU A 197 -21.28 -1.62 -19.75
N GLU A 198 -21.25 -1.75 -21.08
CA GLU A 198 -20.22 -2.53 -21.79
C GLU A 198 -18.82 -1.96 -21.56
N ARG A 199 -18.67 -0.63 -21.62
CA ARG A 199 -17.40 0.03 -21.29
C ARG A 199 -17.00 -0.22 -19.84
N GLY A 200 -17.91 -0.01 -18.89
CA GLY A 200 -17.62 -0.25 -17.48
C GLY A 200 -17.26 -1.71 -17.16
N TYR A 201 -17.89 -2.67 -17.84
CA TYR A 201 -17.52 -4.09 -17.74
C TYR A 201 -16.12 -4.37 -18.29
N THR A 202 -15.81 -3.84 -19.47
CA THR A 202 -14.49 -3.97 -20.10
C THR A 202 -13.39 -3.36 -19.22
N ASP A 203 -13.63 -2.15 -18.71
CA ASP A 203 -12.70 -1.44 -17.83
C ASP A 203 -12.49 -2.21 -16.52
N ALA A 204 -13.56 -2.71 -15.90
CA ALA A 204 -13.46 -3.54 -14.70
C ALA A 204 -12.61 -4.79 -14.94
N LEU A 205 -12.89 -5.58 -15.98
CA LEU A 205 -12.09 -6.77 -16.28
C LEU A 205 -10.61 -6.46 -16.55
N ALA A 206 -10.30 -5.30 -17.13
CA ALA A 206 -8.93 -4.91 -17.43
C ALA A 206 -8.12 -4.54 -16.18
N THR A 207 -8.75 -4.02 -15.13
CA THR A 207 -8.05 -3.63 -13.87
C THR A 207 -7.93 -4.79 -12.88
N LEU A 208 -8.89 -5.72 -12.87
CA LEU A 208 -8.97 -6.83 -11.91
C LEU A 208 -7.63 -7.56 -11.63
N PRO A 209 -6.76 -7.87 -12.61
CA PRO A 209 -5.51 -8.57 -12.34
C PRO A 209 -4.48 -7.77 -11.52
N TYR A 210 -4.69 -6.45 -11.41
CA TYR A 210 -3.79 -5.47 -10.79
C TYR A 210 -4.39 -4.81 -9.54
N ASP A 211 -5.66 -5.09 -9.24
CA ASP A 211 -6.30 -4.59 -8.04
C ASP A 211 -5.70 -5.25 -6.79
N GLU A 212 -5.49 -4.44 -5.75
CA GLU A 212 -4.94 -4.90 -4.48
C GLU A 212 -5.93 -5.88 -3.82
N ALA A 213 -5.46 -7.07 -3.48
CA ALA A 213 -6.29 -8.10 -2.91
C ALA A 213 -6.25 -8.07 -1.36
N PRO A 214 -7.31 -8.55 -0.67
CA PRO A 214 -7.40 -8.48 0.79
C PRO A 214 -6.27 -9.21 1.50
N THR A 215 -5.47 -8.53 2.31
CA THR A 215 -4.41 -9.12 3.14
C THR A 215 -5.01 -10.16 4.10
N PRO A 216 -4.75 -11.48 3.91
CA PRO A 216 -5.30 -12.49 4.79
C PRO A 216 -4.63 -12.47 6.16
N LEU A 217 -5.27 -13.12 7.13
CA LEU A 217 -4.62 -13.46 8.38
C LEU A 217 -3.87 -14.78 8.17
N TRP A 218 -2.55 -14.72 8.20
CA TRP A 218 -1.73 -15.93 8.29
C TRP A 218 -1.66 -16.36 9.76
N PRO A 219 -1.79 -17.67 10.04
CA PRO A 219 -1.53 -18.15 11.38
C PRO A 219 -0.10 -17.77 11.79
N PRO A 220 0.15 -17.44 13.07
CA PRO A 220 1.51 -17.37 13.57
C PRO A 220 2.22 -18.68 13.23
N ALA A 221 3.50 -18.60 12.88
CA ALA A 221 4.31 -19.78 12.66
C ALA A 221 4.50 -20.50 14.01
N ASP A 222 3.57 -21.37 14.39
CA ASP A 222 3.71 -22.28 15.52
C ASP A 222 4.38 -23.58 15.03
N ASP A 223 5.49 -23.94 15.70
CA ASP A 223 6.16 -25.24 15.81
C ASP A 223 6.03 -26.24 14.65
N ALA A 224 7.05 -26.25 13.77
CA ALA A 224 7.47 -27.44 13.03
C ALA A 224 8.76 -28.02 13.63
#